data_AF-A0A3A3GCB7-F1
#
_entry.id   AF-A0A3A3GCB7-F1
#
_cell.length_a   1.000
_cell.length_b   1.000
_cell.length_c   1.000
_cell.angle_alpha   90.00
_cell.angle_beta   90.00
_cell.angle_gamma   90.00
#
_symmetry.space_group_name_H-M   'P 1'
#
loop_
_entity.id
_entity.type
_entity.pdbx_description
1 polymer ?
#
loop_
_entity_poly.entity_id
_entity_poly.type
_entity_poly.pdbx_seq_one_letter_code
_entity_poly.pdbx_strand_id
1 'polypeptide(L)'
;MELGIREPAEILRYLLPFQRENRFRANARGGYAVLNGDPELERRMEAGRISRSGLTAIYAVTDGFFHGMDAEKQEDVWTPMLEAIDRQGLEAYAKRLIEREQADSDCSACPRLKISDDKSGIVWTSPQP
;
A
#
# COMPACT_ATOMS: atom_id res chain seq x y z
N MET A 1 -13.38 -11.36 11.78
CA MET A 1 -14.58 -10.50 11.79
C MET A 1 -15.48 -10.91 12.96
N GLU A 2 -15.26 -10.37 14.15
CA GLU A 2 -16.01 -10.71 15.38
C GLU A 2 -17.30 -9.89 15.59
N LEU A 3 -17.54 -8.86 14.77
CA LEU A 3 -18.66 -7.91 14.95
C LEU A 3 -19.99 -8.35 14.33
N GLY A 4 -20.01 -9.40 13.51
CA GLY A 4 -21.24 -9.91 12.86
C GLY A 4 -21.88 -9.01 11.80
N ILE A 5 -21.37 -7.80 11.58
CA ILE A 5 -21.85 -6.84 10.56
C ILE A 5 -21.47 -7.34 9.17
N ARG A 6 -22.44 -7.45 8.26
CA ARG A 6 -22.24 -7.94 6.88
C ARG A 6 -22.74 -6.99 5.81
N GLU A 7 -23.53 -5.98 6.18
CA GLU A 7 -24.08 -5.01 5.23
C GLU A 7 -23.04 -3.89 4.99
N PRO A 8 -22.65 -3.61 3.73
CA PRO A 8 -21.60 -2.65 3.44
C PRO A 8 -21.81 -1.23 3.99
N ALA A 9 -23.04 -0.71 3.97
CA ALA A 9 -23.32 0.62 4.50
C ALA A 9 -23.18 0.67 6.04
N GLU A 10 -23.49 -0.42 6.74
CA GLU A 10 -23.32 -0.57 8.18
C GLU A 10 -21.84 -0.71 8.55
N ILE A 11 -21.06 -1.47 7.78
CA ILE A 11 -19.59 -1.52 7.91
C ILE A 11 -18.99 -0.12 7.74
N LEU A 12 -19.40 0.60 6.69
CA LEU A 12 -18.94 1.96 6.45
C LEU A 12 -19.30 2.89 7.62
N ARG A 13 -20.56 2.86 8.08
CA ARG A 13 -21.01 3.65 9.23
C ARG A 13 -20.19 3.36 10.49
N TYR A 14 -19.86 2.11 10.74
CA TYR A 14 -19.03 1.69 11.86
C TYR A 14 -17.59 2.22 11.73
N LEU A 15 -16.99 2.19 10.53
CA LEU A 15 -15.60 2.58 10.30
C LEU A 15 -15.38 4.08 10.12
N LEU A 16 -16.42 4.85 9.75
CA LEU A 16 -16.33 6.28 9.49
C LEU A 16 -15.66 7.11 10.62
N PRO A 17 -15.97 6.90 11.92
CA PRO A 17 -15.30 7.61 13.00
C PRO A 17 -13.79 7.34 13.03
N PHE A 18 -13.38 6.08 12.83
CA PHE A 18 -11.97 5.69 12.80
C PHE A 18 -11.24 6.27 11.59
N GLN A 19 -11.88 6.29 10.42
CA GLN A 19 -11.30 6.91 9.22
C GLN A 19 -11.09 8.42 9.41
N ARG A 20 -12.07 9.11 10.02
CA ARG A 20 -11.96 10.55 10.33
C ARG A 20 -10.83 10.80 11.31
N GLU A 21 -10.76 10.04 12.39
CA GLU A 21 -9.70 10.15 13.39
C GLU A 21 -8.32 9.90 12.77
N ASN A 22 -8.17 8.84 11.98
CA ASN A 22 -6.92 8.58 11.28
C ASN A 22 -6.53 9.74 10.35
N ARG A 23 -7.50 10.38 9.68
CA ARG A 23 -7.22 11.53 8.83
C ARG A 23 -6.70 12.74 9.62
N PHE A 24 -7.16 12.95 10.86
CA PHE A 24 -6.60 13.99 11.74
C PHE A 24 -5.18 13.67 12.22
N ARG A 25 -4.76 12.41 12.14
CA ARG A 25 -3.38 11.99 12.47
C ARG A 25 -2.41 12.14 11.30
N ALA A 26 -2.89 12.29 10.07
CA ALA A 26 -2.05 12.54 8.90
C ALA A 26 -1.24 13.83 9.11
N ASN A 27 0.08 13.73 9.01
CA ASN A 27 1.04 14.83 9.22
C ASN A 27 0.87 15.58 10.55
N ALA A 28 0.22 14.96 11.55
CA ALA A 28 0.13 15.50 12.90
C ALA A 28 1.31 15.06 13.77
N ARG A 29 1.55 15.72 14.91
CA ARG A 29 2.59 15.30 15.86
C ARG A 29 2.15 14.01 16.54
N GLY A 30 2.98 12.97 16.53
CA GLY A 30 2.60 11.63 17.01
C GLY A 30 1.65 10.86 16.08
N GLY A 31 1.41 11.40 14.87
CA GLY A 31 0.66 10.75 13.82
C GLY A 31 1.56 10.01 12.82
N TYR A 32 1.16 9.96 11.56
CA TYR A 32 1.93 9.35 10.47
C TYR A 32 2.17 10.36 9.34
N ALA A 33 3.30 10.22 8.64
CA ALA A 33 3.63 11.07 7.50
C ALA A 33 2.94 10.56 6.23
N VAL A 34 2.34 11.45 5.45
CA VAL A 34 1.71 11.10 4.16
C VAL A 34 1.84 12.25 3.16
N LEU A 35 2.17 11.91 1.91
CA LEU A 35 2.27 12.86 0.80
C LEU A 35 0.88 13.22 0.26
N ASN A 36 0.24 14.24 0.84
CA ASN A 36 -1.13 14.65 0.50
C ASN A 36 -1.29 16.17 0.24
N GLY A 37 -0.18 16.89 0.07
CA GLY A 37 -0.18 18.35 -0.15
C GLY A 37 -0.29 19.20 1.12
N ASP A 38 -0.36 18.59 2.31
CA ASP A 38 -0.27 19.30 3.58
C ASP A 38 1.17 19.83 3.81
N PRO A 39 1.36 21.15 4.03
CA PRO A 39 2.67 21.74 4.31
C PRO A 39 3.37 21.13 5.54
N GLU A 40 2.63 20.59 6.51
CA GLU A 40 3.20 19.98 7.70
C GLU A 40 4.01 18.70 7.42
N LEU A 41 3.85 18.11 6.23
CA LEU A 41 4.69 16.99 5.79
C LEU A 41 6.17 17.37 5.74
N GLU A 42 6.52 18.60 5.36
CA GLU A 42 7.91 19.03 5.19
C GLU A 42 8.73 18.81 6.48
N ARG A 43 8.11 19.04 7.64
CA ARG A 43 8.72 18.85 8.96
C ARG A 43 8.95 17.37 9.32
N ARG A 44 8.37 16.46 8.56
CA ARG A 44 8.36 15.00 8.77
C ARG A 44 9.08 14.24 7.67
N MET A 45 9.60 14.94 6.66
CA MET A 45 10.40 14.33 5.62
C MET A 45 11.74 13.89 6.19
N GLU A 46 12.05 12.61 6.00
CA GLU A 46 13.37 12.08 6.31
C GLU A 46 14.22 12.07 5.04
N ALA A 47 15.47 12.49 5.17
CA ALA A 47 16.44 12.48 4.10
C ALA A 47 17.73 11.85 4.58
N GLY A 48 18.36 11.06 3.71
CA GLY A 48 19.58 10.32 4.02
C GLY A 48 20.42 10.09 2.79
N ARG A 49 21.56 9.42 3.00
CA ARG A 49 22.44 8.95 1.93
C ARG A 49 22.66 7.47 2.11
N ILE A 50 22.54 6.72 1.02
CA ILE A 50 22.87 5.30 0.96
C ILE A 50 24.08 5.10 0.05
N SER A 51 24.98 4.20 0.44
CA SER A 51 26.08 3.80 -0.45
C SER A 51 25.51 3.07 -1.65
N ARG A 52 26.06 3.34 -2.84
CA ARG A 52 25.74 2.57 -4.05
C ARG A 52 26.48 1.24 -4.11
N SER A 53 27.45 1.01 -3.24
CA SER A 53 28.18 -0.26 -3.19
C SER A 53 27.23 -1.38 -2.79
N GLY A 54 27.09 -2.39 -3.65
CA GLY A 54 26.16 -3.51 -3.45
C GLY A 54 24.68 -3.17 -3.65
N LEU A 55 24.33 -1.94 -4.04
CA LEU A 55 22.95 -1.57 -4.30
C LEU A 55 22.50 -2.12 -5.66
N THR A 56 21.56 -3.06 -5.65
CA THR A 56 21.04 -3.72 -6.85
C THR A 56 19.82 -3.00 -7.42
N ALA A 57 18.91 -2.57 -6.55
CA ALA A 57 17.69 -1.88 -6.93
C ALA A 57 17.14 -0.98 -5.80
N ILE A 58 16.34 0.01 -6.20
CA ILE A 58 15.48 0.82 -5.33
C ILE A 58 14.05 0.67 -5.84
N TYR A 59 13.13 0.34 -4.94
CA TYR A 59 11.70 0.26 -5.20
C TYR A 59 11.01 1.39 -4.44
N ALA A 60 10.31 2.27 -5.16
CA ALA A 60 9.44 3.28 -4.58
C ALA A 60 8.02 3.00 -5.08
N VAL A 61 7.17 2.45 -4.23
CA VAL A 61 5.80 2.02 -4.57
C VAL A 61 4.78 2.60 -3.59
N THR A 62 3.56 2.86 -4.06
CA THR A 62 2.43 3.22 -3.20
C THR A 62 1.83 1.99 -2.52
N ASP A 63 1.07 2.22 -1.46
CA ASP A 63 0.33 1.19 -0.73
C ASP A 63 -0.75 0.48 -1.57
N GLY A 64 -1.17 1.07 -2.69
CA GLY A 64 -2.02 0.39 -3.67
C GLY A 64 -1.44 -0.91 -4.24
N PHE A 65 -0.13 -1.13 -4.14
CA PHE A 65 0.50 -2.40 -4.51
C PHE A 65 0.33 -3.51 -3.45
N PHE A 66 -0.15 -3.16 -2.24
CA PHE A 66 -0.45 -4.11 -1.16
C PHE A 66 -1.89 -4.59 -1.23
N HIS A 67 -2.16 -5.70 -1.92
CA HIS A 67 -3.47 -6.36 -1.84
C HIS A 67 -3.35 -7.88 -1.96
N GLY A 68 -3.95 -8.60 -1.01
CA GLY A 68 -4.02 -10.06 -0.96
C GLY A 68 -4.31 -10.57 0.46
N MET A 69 -5.02 -11.71 0.58
CA MET A 69 -5.42 -12.34 1.86
C MET A 69 -4.26 -12.64 2.83
N ASP A 70 -3.02 -12.61 2.34
CA ASP A 70 -1.83 -12.94 3.12
C ASP A 70 -1.11 -11.71 3.68
N ALA A 71 -1.47 -10.49 3.26
CA ALA A 71 -0.79 -9.28 3.76
C ALA A 71 -1.01 -9.06 5.27
N GLU A 72 -2.19 -9.44 5.78
CA GLU A 72 -2.47 -9.39 7.23
C GLU A 72 -1.91 -10.60 8.00
N LYS A 73 -1.44 -11.64 7.31
CA LYS A 73 -0.93 -12.89 7.90
C LYS A 73 0.57 -13.07 7.75
N GLN A 74 1.23 -12.23 6.96
CA GLN A 74 2.65 -12.30 6.70
C GLN A 74 3.39 -11.29 7.57
N GLU A 75 4.39 -11.77 8.30
CA GLU A 75 5.37 -10.92 8.98
C GLU A 75 6.16 -10.05 7.98
N ASP A 76 6.23 -10.48 6.72
CA ASP A 76 6.90 -9.77 5.62
C ASP A 76 6.05 -9.77 4.33
N VAL A 77 5.32 -8.68 4.13
CA VAL A 77 4.51 -8.42 2.92
C VAL A 77 5.33 -7.90 1.75
N TRP A 78 6.56 -7.46 1.99
CA TRP A 78 7.38 -6.76 1.02
C TRP A 78 8.13 -7.74 0.13
N THR A 79 8.81 -8.73 0.71
CA THR A 79 9.64 -9.67 -0.05
C THR A 79 8.85 -10.38 -1.16
N PRO A 80 7.66 -10.98 -0.93
CA PRO A 80 6.93 -11.66 -1.99
C PRO A 80 6.47 -10.73 -3.12
N MET A 81 6.12 -9.48 -2.79
CA MET A 81 5.78 -8.46 -3.76
C MET A 81 7.00 -8.12 -4.62
N LEU A 82 8.14 -7.84 -4.00
CA LEU A 82 9.37 -7.47 -4.68
C LEU A 82 9.88 -8.60 -5.59
N GLU A 83 9.90 -9.84 -5.10
CA GLU A 83 10.26 -11.01 -5.91
C GLU A 83 9.33 -11.20 -7.12
N ALA A 84 8.03 -10.95 -6.94
CA ALA A 84 7.08 -11.01 -8.04
C ALA A 84 7.33 -9.89 -9.06
N ILE A 85 7.65 -8.67 -8.61
CA ILE A 85 8.04 -7.55 -9.48
C ILE A 85 9.32 -7.89 -10.24
N ASP A 86 10.33 -8.45 -9.59
CA ASP A 86 11.60 -8.83 -10.22
C ASP A 86 11.41 -9.90 -11.30
N ARG A 87 10.54 -10.88 -11.04
CA ARG A 87 10.31 -11.98 -11.97
C ARG A 87 9.56 -11.58 -13.24
N GLN A 88 8.61 -10.65 -13.16
CA GLN A 88 7.68 -10.38 -14.27
C GLN A 88 7.64 -8.91 -14.71
N GLY A 89 8.32 -8.01 -13.98
CA GLY A 89 8.27 -6.57 -14.17
C GLY A 89 7.12 -5.90 -13.39
N LEU A 90 7.33 -4.63 -13.06
CA LEU A 90 6.37 -3.80 -12.31
C LEU A 90 5.00 -3.70 -13.00
N GLU A 91 5.00 -3.47 -14.31
CA GLU A 91 3.76 -3.30 -15.08
C GLU A 91 2.91 -4.57 -15.09
N ALA A 92 3.54 -5.73 -15.34
CA ALA A 92 2.83 -7.00 -15.35
C ALA A 92 2.35 -7.39 -13.94
N TYR A 93 3.11 -7.04 -12.89
CA TYR A 93 2.64 -7.14 -11.51
C TYR A 93 1.38 -6.32 -11.28
N ALA A 94 1.40 -5.04 -11.65
CA ALA A 94 0.27 -4.13 -11.47
C ALA A 94 -0.98 -4.60 -12.23
N LYS A 95 -0.83 -5.01 -13.50
CA LYS A 95 -1.92 -5.56 -14.31
C LYS A 95 -2.57 -6.78 -13.66
N ARG A 96 -1.77 -7.75 -13.23
CA ARG A 96 -2.27 -8.95 -12.55
C ARG A 96 -2.98 -8.60 -11.23
N LEU A 97 -2.48 -7.61 -10.49
CA LEU A 97 -3.13 -7.16 -9.27
C LEU A 97 -4.50 -6.55 -9.56
N ILE A 98 -4.57 -5.68 -10.57
CA ILE A 98 -5.83 -5.06 -11.02
C ILE A 98 -6.84 -6.12 -11.48
N GLU A 99 -6.40 -7.13 -12.23
CA GLU A 99 -7.28 -8.24 -12.65
C GLU A 99 -7.85 -9.01 -11.46
N ARG A 100 -7.03 -9.29 -10.43
CA ARG A 100 -7.48 -9.93 -9.19
C ARG A 100 -8.47 -9.06 -8.43
N GLU A 101 -8.20 -7.77 -8.32
CA GLU A 101 -9.06 -6.79 -7.68
C GLU A 101 -10.42 -6.67 -8.39
N GLN A 102 -10.44 -6.70 -9.72
CA GLN A 102 -11.66 -6.68 -10.52
C GLN A 102 -12.44 -7.99 -10.41
N ALA A 103 -11.75 -9.13 -10.36
CA ALA A 103 -12.39 -10.42 -10.12
C ALA A 103 -13.06 -10.51 -8.74
N ASP A 104 -12.53 -9.80 -7.74
CA ASP A 104 -13.09 -9.64 -6.39
C ASP A 104 -13.77 -8.27 -6.22
N SER A 105 -14.61 -7.88 -7.19
CA SER A 105 -15.29 -6.58 -7.19
C SER A 105 -16.27 -6.37 -6.04
N ASP A 106 -16.79 -7.45 -5.45
CA ASP A 106 -17.65 -7.41 -4.26
C ASP A 106 -16.85 -7.48 -2.95
N CYS A 107 -15.52 -7.58 -3.03
CA CYS A 107 -14.61 -7.59 -1.88
C CYS A 107 -14.90 -8.73 -0.89
N SER A 108 -15.44 -9.84 -1.39
CA SER A 108 -15.83 -11.00 -0.59
C SER A 108 -14.66 -11.95 -0.33
N ALA A 109 -13.74 -12.08 -1.30
CA ALA A 109 -12.56 -12.93 -1.18
C ALA A 109 -11.49 -12.25 -0.32
N CYS A 110 -11.29 -10.95 -0.50
CA CYS A 110 -10.41 -10.13 0.32
C CYS A 110 -11.23 -9.00 0.97
N PRO A 111 -11.66 -9.14 2.24
CA PRO A 111 -12.49 -8.12 2.91
C PRO A 111 -11.84 -6.74 2.89
N ARG A 112 -12.47 -5.78 2.20
CA ARG A 112 -11.95 -4.42 2.00
C ARG A 112 -13.08 -3.43 1.71
N LEU A 113 -12.81 -2.15 1.94
CA LEU A 113 -13.80 -1.06 1.73
C LEU A 113 -13.81 -0.51 0.32
N LYS A 114 -12.77 -0.81 -0.48
CA LYS A 114 -12.61 -0.33 -1.84
C LYS A 114 -12.04 -1.43 -2.72
N ILE A 115 -12.50 -1.46 -3.98
CA ILE A 115 -12.07 -2.44 -4.98
C ILE A 115 -10.61 -2.21 -5.40
N SER A 116 -10.07 -1.02 -5.26
CA SER A 116 -8.69 -0.73 -5.62
C SER A 116 -8.25 0.55 -4.93
N ASP A 117 -6.93 0.66 -4.74
CA ASP A 117 -6.26 1.94 -4.54
C ASP A 117 -5.48 2.38 -5.77
N ASP A 118 -5.06 3.65 -5.79
CA ASP A 118 -4.15 4.16 -6.80
C ASP A 118 -2.78 3.49 -6.70
N LYS A 119 -2.25 3.06 -7.85
CA LYS A 119 -1.00 2.31 -7.97
C LYS A 119 0.03 3.15 -8.70
N SER A 120 1.03 3.64 -7.98
CA SER A 120 2.21 4.27 -8.56
C SER A 120 3.47 3.58 -8.09
N GLY A 121 4.42 3.35 -8.99
CA GLY A 121 5.65 2.63 -8.69
C GLY A 121 6.80 3.05 -9.59
N ILE A 122 8.00 3.08 -9.02
CA ILE A 122 9.27 3.27 -9.71
C ILE A 122 10.20 2.16 -9.23
N VAL A 123 10.78 1.43 -10.19
CA VAL A 123 11.88 0.51 -9.95
C VAL A 123 13.11 1.09 -10.63
N TRP A 124 14.11 1.46 -9.84
CA TRP A 124 15.41 1.85 -10.34
C TRP A 124 16.38 0.72 -10.09
N THR A 125 16.97 0.16 -11.15
CA THR A 125 18.01 -0.85 -11.04
C THR A 125 19.37 -0.21 -11.26
N SER A 126 20.36 -0.58 -10.44
CA SER A 126 21.73 -0.20 -10.73
C SER A 126 22.19 -1.00 -11.95
N PRO A 127 22.92 -0.38 -12.90
CA PRO A 127 23.57 -1.14 -13.96
C PRO A 127 24.44 -2.23 -13.34
N GLN A 128 24.25 -3.47 -13.80
CA GLN A 128 25.18 -4.56 -13.50
C GLN A 128 26.51 -4.21 -14.18
N PRO A 129 27.67 -4.41 -13.52
CA PRO A 129 28.97 -4.24 -14.15
C PRO A 129 29.16 -5.17 -15.35
#